data_AF-A0AAN7X701-F1
#
_entry.id   AF-A0AAN7X701-F1
#
_cell.length_a   1.000
_cell.length_b   1.000
_cell.length_c   1.000
_cell.angle_alpha   90.00
_cell.angle_beta   90.00
_cell.angle_gamma   90.00
#
_symmetry.space_group_name_H-M   'P 1'
#
loop_
_entity.id
_entity.type
_entity.pdbx_description
1 polymer ?
#
loop_
_entity_poly.entity_id
_entity_poly.type
_entity_poly.pdbx_seq_one_letter_code
_entity_poly.pdbx_strand_id
1 'polypeptide(L)'
;MKTKISTDLEKRYNPNKDAFMLLNTSSYLDPRFHRLIHLDRDQQQEVRERVKSELIVIAEDCGGYEEDGEVAAMAKGTQEKTALGAMGDLFGNVYQGAESADASGRPTVDIGNVLQQEMLIYESETPLPTDSDPLSWWKASGSKYSHIAQLARQY
;
A
#
# COMPACT_ATOMS: atom_id res chain seq x y z
N MET A 1 -17.10 4.86 -40.48
CA MET A 1 -15.86 5.34 -39.80
C MET A 1 -15.89 5.03 -38.31
N LYS A 2 -16.94 5.42 -37.57
CA LYS A 2 -17.10 5.14 -36.13
C LYS A 2 -17.01 3.65 -35.75
N THR A 3 -17.54 2.76 -36.60
CA THR A 3 -17.49 1.30 -36.37
C THR A 3 -16.08 0.72 -36.41
N LYS A 4 -15.23 1.18 -37.35
CA LYS A 4 -13.81 0.76 -37.43
C LYS A 4 -13.01 1.22 -36.22
N ILE A 5 -13.33 2.40 -35.69
CA ILE A 5 -12.71 2.95 -34.48
C ILE A 5 -13.15 2.14 -33.25
N SER A 6 -14.44 1.83 -33.11
CA SER A 6 -14.95 0.99 -32.01
C SER A 6 -14.26 -0.36 -31.97
N THR A 7 -14.16 -1.05 -33.11
CA THR A 7 -13.51 -2.37 -33.18
C THR A 7 -12.02 -2.33 -32.86
N ASP A 8 -11.32 -1.24 -33.21
CA ASP A 8 -9.90 -1.09 -32.87
C ASP A 8 -9.71 -0.80 -31.38
N LEU A 9 -10.56 0.06 -30.80
CA LEU A 9 -10.54 0.36 -29.37
C LEU A 9 -10.89 -0.87 -28.53
N GLU A 10 -11.93 -1.62 -28.91
CA GLU A 10 -12.28 -2.89 -28.25
C GLU A 10 -11.14 -3.91 -28.34
N LYS A 11 -10.46 -3.98 -29.49
CA LYS A 11 -9.28 -4.85 -29.64
C LYS A 11 -8.15 -4.45 -28.68
N ARG A 12 -7.94 -3.16 -28.42
CA ARG A 12 -6.83 -2.67 -27.58
C ARG A 12 -7.16 -2.65 -26.09
N TYR A 13 -8.37 -2.21 -25.74
CA TYR A 13 -8.81 -1.89 -24.38
C TYR A 13 -10.02 -2.72 -23.93
N ASN A 14 -10.13 -3.96 -24.43
CA ASN A 14 -11.20 -4.85 -24.00
C ASN A 14 -11.23 -4.92 -22.45
N PRO A 15 -12.40 -4.80 -21.79
CA PRO A 15 -12.50 -4.87 -20.32
C PRO A 15 -11.79 -6.07 -19.68
N ASN A 16 -11.68 -7.20 -20.40
CA ASN A 16 -10.94 -8.39 -19.97
C ASN A 16 -9.41 -8.29 -20.13
N LYS A 17 -8.86 -7.10 -20.42
CA LYS A 17 -7.42 -6.88 -20.61
C LYS A 17 -6.83 -6.10 -19.44
N ASP A 18 -5.54 -6.37 -19.23
CA ASP A 18 -4.65 -5.78 -18.24
C ASP A 18 -4.77 -4.27 -18.11
N ALA A 19 -5.08 -3.54 -19.18
CA ALA A 19 -5.18 -2.08 -19.16
C ALA A 19 -6.28 -1.54 -18.22
N PHE A 20 -7.42 -2.23 -18.11
CA PHE A 20 -8.48 -1.81 -17.19
C PHE A 20 -8.03 -2.00 -15.74
N MET A 21 -7.53 -3.18 -15.42
CA MET A 21 -7.03 -3.49 -14.08
C MET A 21 -5.85 -2.61 -13.70
N LEU A 22 -4.86 -2.47 -14.59
CA LEU A 22 -3.68 -1.62 -14.39
C LEU A 22 -4.07 -0.17 -14.09
N LEU A 23 -4.96 0.43 -14.89
CA LEU A 23 -5.36 1.81 -14.67
C LEU A 23 -6.05 1.99 -13.32
N ASN A 24 -6.93 1.06 -12.96
CA ASN A 24 -7.67 1.14 -11.72
C ASN A 24 -6.81 0.81 -10.50
N THR A 25 -5.84 -0.11 -10.59
CA THR A 25 -4.87 -0.36 -9.51
C THR A 25 -3.97 0.85 -9.31
N SER A 26 -3.44 1.45 -10.38
CA SER A 26 -2.68 2.71 -10.27
C SER A 26 -3.51 3.84 -9.67
N SER A 27 -4.79 3.94 -10.06
CA SER A 27 -5.71 4.96 -9.50
C SER A 27 -6.01 4.70 -8.02
N TYR A 28 -6.11 3.45 -7.59
CA TYR A 28 -6.30 3.10 -6.18
C TYR A 28 -5.10 3.53 -5.33
N LEU A 29 -3.89 3.36 -5.87
CA LEU A 29 -2.62 3.74 -5.23
C LEU A 29 -2.37 5.25 -5.26
N ASP A 30 -3.18 6.03 -5.98
CA ASP A 30 -3.17 7.48 -5.88
C ASP A 30 -4.09 7.91 -4.70
N PRO A 31 -3.56 8.58 -3.67
CA PRO A 31 -4.35 9.04 -2.52
C PRO A 31 -5.44 10.06 -2.89
N ARG A 32 -5.45 10.59 -4.12
CA ARG A 32 -6.54 11.43 -4.63
C ARG A 32 -7.72 10.61 -5.14
N PHE A 33 -7.47 9.41 -5.64
CA PHE A 33 -8.44 8.58 -6.35
C PHE A 33 -8.72 7.22 -5.66
N HIS A 34 -8.18 6.99 -4.47
CA HIS A 34 -8.30 5.73 -3.72
C HIS A 34 -9.74 5.22 -3.49
N ARG A 35 -10.75 6.11 -3.57
CA ARG A 35 -12.17 5.75 -3.43
C ARG A 35 -12.80 5.12 -4.68
N LEU A 36 -12.16 5.25 -5.84
CA LEU A 36 -12.61 4.68 -7.12
C LEU A 36 -14.11 4.93 -7.42
N ILE A 37 -14.56 6.18 -7.24
CA ILE A 37 -15.98 6.58 -7.37
C ILE A 37 -16.58 6.35 -8.75
N HIS A 38 -15.74 6.12 -9.77
CA HIS A 38 -16.14 5.84 -11.15
C HIS A 38 -16.45 4.36 -11.42
N LEU A 39 -16.17 3.46 -10.46
CA LEU A 39 -16.36 2.02 -10.59
C LEU A 39 -17.57 1.54 -9.78
N ASP A 40 -18.17 0.44 -10.25
CA ASP A 40 -19.17 -0.30 -9.50
C ASP A 40 -18.56 -1.04 -8.31
N ARG A 41 -19.39 -1.40 -7.32
CA ARG A 41 -18.91 -2.08 -6.10
C ARG A 41 -18.15 -3.37 -6.37
N ASP A 42 -18.59 -4.13 -7.37
CA ASP A 42 -17.95 -5.40 -7.76
C ASP A 42 -16.57 -5.15 -8.37
N GLN A 43 -16.44 -4.13 -9.22
CA GLN A 43 -15.17 -3.73 -9.82
C GLN A 43 -14.21 -3.14 -8.79
N GLN A 44 -14.71 -2.36 -7.84
CA GLN A 44 -13.89 -1.86 -6.73
C GLN A 44 -13.35 -3.02 -5.88
N GLN A 45 -14.16 -4.04 -5.63
CA GLN A 45 -13.74 -5.24 -4.90
C GLN A 45 -12.65 -6.00 -5.66
N GLU A 46 -12.81 -6.18 -6.97
CA GLU A 46 -11.81 -6.84 -7.82
C GLU A 46 -10.46 -6.11 -7.79
N VAL A 47 -10.47 -4.78 -7.86
CA VAL A 47 -9.25 -3.96 -7.76
C VAL A 47 -8.61 -4.09 -6.37
N ARG A 48 -9.39 -4.07 -5.29
CA ARG A 48 -8.88 -4.27 -3.92
C ARG A 48 -8.26 -5.65 -3.74
N GLU A 49 -8.90 -6.69 -4.23
CA GLU A 49 -8.37 -8.06 -4.16
C GLU A 49 -7.06 -8.17 -4.94
N ARG A 50 -7.00 -7.57 -6.12
CA ARG A 50 -5.77 -7.52 -6.92
C ARG A 50 -4.63 -6.82 -6.18
N VAL A 51 -4.89 -5.65 -5.59
CA VAL A 51 -3.91 -4.91 -4.78
C VAL A 51 -3.47 -5.72 -3.57
N LYS A 52 -4.39 -6.39 -2.87
CA LYS A 52 -4.07 -7.26 -1.74
C LYS A 52 -3.14 -8.40 -2.15
N SER A 53 -3.40 -9.06 -3.29
CA SER A 53 -2.52 -10.10 -3.81
C SER A 53 -1.12 -9.57 -4.15
N GLU A 54 -1.02 -8.39 -4.76
CA GLU A 54 0.28 -7.76 -5.06
C GLU A 54 1.04 -7.35 -3.79
N LEU A 55 0.33 -6.85 -2.77
CA LEU A 55 0.92 -6.53 -1.48
C LEU A 55 1.49 -7.77 -0.77
N ILE A 56 0.81 -8.91 -0.86
CA ILE A 56 1.30 -10.18 -0.30
C ILE A 56 2.61 -10.57 -0.98
N VAL A 57 2.68 -10.49 -2.31
CA VAL A 57 3.91 -10.79 -3.07
C VAL A 57 5.06 -9.85 -2.67
N ILE A 58 4.81 -8.55 -2.52
CA ILE A 58 5.83 -7.59 -2.08
C ILE A 58 6.27 -7.89 -0.64
N ALA A 59 5.36 -8.24 0.26
CA ALA A 59 5.69 -8.55 1.64
C ALA A 59 6.51 -9.85 1.76
N GLU A 60 6.26 -10.83 0.89
CA GLU A 60 7.06 -12.06 0.80
C GLU A 60 8.47 -11.80 0.22
N ASP A 61 8.58 -10.96 -0.82
CA ASP A 61 9.86 -10.60 -1.44
C ASP A 61 10.72 -9.67 -0.56
N CYS A 62 10.10 -8.79 0.24
CA CYS A 62 10.79 -7.88 1.16
C CYS A 62 11.27 -8.54 2.47
N GLY A 63 11.07 -9.84 2.66
CA GLY A 63 11.73 -10.61 3.73
C GLY A 63 13.26 -10.73 3.58
N GLY A 64 13.86 -10.16 2.52
CA GLY A 64 15.26 -10.36 2.14
C GLY A 64 16.11 -9.13 1.81
N TYR A 65 15.64 -7.89 1.98
CA TYR A 65 16.46 -6.71 1.67
C TYR A 65 16.48 -5.69 2.82
N GLU A 66 17.59 -5.71 3.55
CA GLU A 66 18.07 -4.57 4.33
C GLU A 66 18.31 -3.35 3.43
N GLU A 67 18.25 -2.20 4.08
CA GLU A 67 18.50 -0.83 3.60
C GLU A 67 19.39 -0.67 2.36
N ASP A 68 18.92 0.15 1.42
CA ASP A 68 19.81 0.99 0.62
C ASP A 68 19.36 2.44 0.77
N GLY A 69 20.07 3.15 1.64
CA GLY A 69 20.10 4.61 1.71
C GLY A 69 21.43 5.13 1.19
N GLU A 70 21.49 6.42 0.83
CA GLU A 70 22.72 7.26 0.85
C GLU A 70 22.35 8.71 0.47
N VAL A 71 22.86 9.81 1.05
CA VAL A 71 23.93 10.13 2.04
C VAL A 71 23.59 11.51 2.68
N ALA A 72 23.57 11.71 4.00
CA ALA A 72 24.66 11.98 4.97
C ALA A 72 24.98 13.47 5.26
N ALA A 73 24.81 13.88 6.54
CA ALA A 73 25.75 14.76 7.25
C ALA A 73 25.54 14.73 8.79
N MET A 74 26.50 14.08 9.46
CA MET A 74 26.91 14.13 10.87
C MET A 74 26.14 14.97 11.91
N ALA A 75 25.76 14.33 13.02
CA ALA A 75 26.16 14.76 14.37
C ALA A 75 26.04 13.60 15.37
N LYS A 76 27.16 13.26 15.99
CA LYS A 76 27.28 12.31 17.10
C LYS A 76 26.77 13.00 18.37
N GLY A 77 25.80 12.41 19.07
CA GLY A 77 25.31 12.94 20.34
C GLY A 77 24.45 11.94 21.10
N THR A 78 25.02 11.35 22.14
CA THR A 78 24.33 10.60 23.19
C THR A 78 23.18 11.43 23.75
N GLN A 79 21.92 10.97 23.68
CA GLN A 79 20.86 11.48 24.56
C GLN A 79 19.61 10.60 24.63
N GLU A 80 19.44 10.01 25.81
CA GLU A 80 18.22 9.91 26.62
C GLU A 80 16.89 9.55 25.93
N LYS A 81 16.34 8.41 26.37
CA LYS A 81 15.04 7.86 26.00
C LYS A 81 13.94 8.86 26.37
N THR A 82 13.46 9.62 25.39
CA THR A 82 12.29 10.47 25.54
C THR A 82 11.01 9.65 25.40
N ALA A 83 9.95 10.05 26.12
CA ALA A 83 8.66 9.35 26.23
C ALA A 83 7.92 9.09 24.90
N LEU A 84 8.39 9.66 23.77
CA LEU A 84 7.88 9.37 22.43
C LEU A 84 8.30 8.00 21.90
N GLY A 85 9.46 7.46 22.34
CA GLY A 85 9.87 6.10 21.99
C GLY A 85 8.92 5.04 22.55
N ALA A 86 8.31 5.31 23.71
CA ALA A 86 7.37 4.40 24.37
C ALA A 86 6.00 4.35 23.66
N MET A 87 5.61 5.38 22.89
CA MET A 87 4.39 5.33 22.07
C MET A 87 4.57 4.49 20.81
N GLY A 88 5.78 4.43 20.25
CA GLY A 88 6.11 3.51 19.15
C GLY A 88 5.99 2.04 19.58
N ASP A 89 6.39 1.74 20.81
CA ASP A 89 6.28 0.40 21.41
C ASP A 89 4.83 0.04 21.78
N LEU A 90 4.01 1.03 22.13
CA LEU A 90 2.59 0.84 22.46
C LEU A 90 1.78 0.36 21.25
N PHE A 91 2.10 0.82 20.04
CA PHE A 91 1.50 0.30 18.80
C PHE A 91 2.17 -0.99 18.32
N GLY A 92 3.45 -1.23 18.64
CA GLY A 92 4.14 -2.49 18.37
C GLY A 92 3.57 -3.67 19.19
N ASN A 93 3.17 -3.43 20.43
CA ASN A 93 2.71 -4.48 21.35
C ASN A 93 1.22 -4.86 21.23
N VAL A 94 0.38 -4.06 20.58
CA VAL A 94 -1.04 -4.41 20.37
C VAL A 94 -1.20 -5.61 19.41
N TYR A 95 -0.18 -5.90 18.59
CA TYR A 95 -0.16 -7.06 17.70
C TYR A 95 0.22 -8.39 18.39
N GLN A 96 0.53 -8.39 19.69
CA GLN A 96 1.00 -9.57 20.43
C GLN A 96 -0.11 -10.38 21.10
N GLY A 97 -1.39 -9.99 20.93
CA GLY A 97 -2.54 -10.59 21.61
C GLY A 97 -3.54 -11.26 20.68
N ALA A 98 -3.12 -12.21 19.86
CA ALA A 98 -4.01 -13.20 19.25
C ALA A 98 -3.22 -14.46 18.90
N GLU A 99 -3.14 -15.32 19.89
CA GLU A 99 -2.45 -16.60 19.97
C GLU A 99 -2.87 -17.65 18.92
N SER A 100 -1.89 -18.14 18.17
CA SER A 100 -1.76 -19.53 17.72
C SER A 100 -0.27 -19.81 17.47
N ALA A 101 0.36 -20.49 18.43
CA ALA A 101 1.79 -20.73 18.45
C ALA A 101 2.15 -22.00 17.67
N ASP A 102 3.01 -21.87 16.66
CA ASP A 102 3.70 -23.01 16.05
C ASP A 102 4.95 -23.39 16.87
N ALA A 103 5.40 -24.64 16.73
CA ALA A 103 6.38 -25.32 17.58
C ALA A 103 7.83 -24.74 17.60
N SER A 104 8.05 -23.50 17.14
CA SER A 104 9.35 -22.80 17.16
C SER A 104 9.35 -21.46 17.90
N GLY A 105 8.24 -21.04 18.53
CA GLY A 105 8.23 -19.86 19.40
C GLY A 105 8.52 -18.52 18.69
N ARG A 106 8.41 -18.46 17.36
CA ARG A 106 8.37 -17.21 16.59
C ARG A 106 6.91 -16.78 16.44
N PRO A 107 6.52 -15.55 16.84
CA PRO A 107 5.22 -15.03 16.50
C PRO A 107 5.19 -14.85 14.99
N THR A 108 4.51 -15.75 14.29
CA THR A 108 4.14 -15.52 12.89
C THR A 108 3.07 -14.44 12.93
N VAL A 109 3.51 -13.18 12.87
CA VAL A 109 2.60 -12.07 12.57
C VAL A 109 1.92 -12.44 11.26
N ASP A 110 0.60 -12.63 11.29
CA ASP A 110 -0.17 -12.90 10.07
C ASP A 110 -0.08 -11.65 9.18
N ILE A 111 0.88 -11.66 8.26
CA ILE A 111 1.18 -10.58 7.33
C ILE A 111 -0.10 -10.17 6.58
N GLY A 112 -0.99 -11.13 6.29
CA GLY A 112 -2.28 -10.87 5.66
C GLY A 112 -3.18 -9.95 6.48
N ASN A 113 -3.18 -10.09 7.82
CA ASN A 113 -3.95 -9.22 8.72
C ASN A 113 -3.33 -7.83 8.83
N VAL A 114 -2.00 -7.73 8.84
CA VAL A 114 -1.29 -6.44 8.85
C VAL A 114 -1.60 -5.65 7.58
N LEU A 115 -1.48 -6.28 6.41
CA LEU A 115 -1.79 -5.67 5.12
C LEU A 115 -3.26 -5.25 5.03
N GLN A 116 -4.18 -6.10 5.49
CA GLN A 116 -5.60 -5.77 5.49
C GLN A 116 -5.91 -4.57 6.39
N GLN A 117 -5.28 -4.48 7.55
CA GLN A 117 -5.44 -3.33 8.43
C GLN A 117 -4.87 -2.05 7.81
N GLU A 118 -3.71 -2.12 7.15
CA GLU A 118 -3.11 -1.00 6.44
C GLU A 118 -4.04 -0.48 5.33
N MET A 119 -4.61 -1.38 4.53
CA MET A 119 -5.60 -1.05 3.49
C MET A 119 -6.85 -0.39 4.09
N LEU A 120 -7.38 -0.90 5.20
CA LEU A 120 -8.54 -0.30 5.87
C LEU A 120 -8.25 1.12 6.37
N ILE A 121 -7.06 1.36 6.92
CA ILE A 121 -6.65 2.69 7.36
C ILE A 121 -6.51 3.63 6.14
N TYR A 122 -5.93 3.14 5.04
CA TYR A 122 -5.79 3.90 3.80
C TYR A 122 -7.15 4.29 3.21
N GLU A 123 -8.11 3.37 3.20
CA GLU A 123 -9.47 3.62 2.71
C GLU A 123 -10.25 4.62 3.57
N SER A 124 -9.98 4.64 4.87
CA SER A 124 -10.61 5.57 5.81
C SER A 124 -10.07 7.01 5.71
N GLU A 125 -8.93 7.19 5.05
CA GLU A 125 -8.29 8.49 4.91
C GLU A 125 -9.14 9.43 4.04
N THR A 126 -8.98 10.73 4.27
CA THR A 126 -9.61 11.74 3.41
C THR A 126 -8.85 11.83 2.09
N PRO A 127 -9.52 11.73 0.93
CA PRO A 127 -8.88 11.90 -0.37
C PRO A 127 -8.16 13.24 -0.43
N LEU A 128 -6.95 13.22 -0.97
CA LEU A 128 -6.21 14.44 -1.18
C LEU A 128 -6.92 15.35 -2.18
N PRO A 129 -6.81 16.69 -2.02
CA PRO A 129 -7.24 17.63 -3.04
C PRO A 129 -6.56 17.34 -4.38
N THR A 130 -7.28 17.56 -5.48
CA THR A 130 -6.78 17.25 -6.83
C THR A 130 -5.48 17.98 -7.19
N ASP A 131 -5.26 19.17 -6.63
CA ASP A 131 -4.10 20.04 -6.84
C ASP A 131 -2.88 19.69 -5.97
N SER A 132 -3.01 18.72 -5.06
CA SER A 132 -1.91 18.28 -4.20
C SER A 132 -0.99 17.28 -4.90
N ASP A 133 0.30 17.31 -4.57
CA ASP A 133 1.29 16.34 -5.08
C ASP A 133 1.23 15.01 -4.32
N PRO A 134 0.76 13.90 -4.94
CA PRO A 134 0.65 12.61 -4.28
C PRO A 134 2.01 12.02 -3.91
N LEU A 135 3.10 12.38 -4.61
CA LEU A 135 4.45 11.88 -4.29
C LEU A 135 4.98 12.51 -3.00
N SER A 136 4.68 13.79 -2.77
CA SER A 136 5.00 14.45 -1.50
C SER A 136 4.25 13.82 -0.33
N TRP A 137 3.00 13.41 -0.56
CA TRP A 137 2.18 12.73 0.45
C TRP A 137 2.72 11.34 0.77
N TRP A 138 3.09 10.55 -0.23
CA TRP A 138 3.72 9.24 -0.03
C TRP A 138 5.05 9.34 0.72
N LYS A 139 5.83 10.41 0.52
CA LYS A 139 7.05 10.66 1.31
C LYS A 139 6.75 10.96 2.78
N ALA A 140 5.69 11.71 3.06
CA ALA A 140 5.29 12.03 4.43
C ALA A 140 4.58 10.86 5.15
N SER A 141 3.80 10.07 4.40
CA SER A 141 2.91 9.02 4.90
C SER A 141 3.47 7.61 4.70
N GLY A 142 4.61 7.46 4.02
CA GLY A 142 5.21 6.16 3.70
C GLY A 142 5.63 5.34 4.91
N SER A 143 5.85 5.98 6.07
CA SER A 143 6.06 5.26 7.34
C SER A 143 4.77 4.67 7.92
N LYS A 144 3.62 5.31 7.67
CA LYS A 144 2.29 4.83 8.09
C LYS A 144 1.78 3.70 7.19
N TYR A 145 2.12 3.78 5.90
CA TYR A 145 1.67 2.85 4.87
C TYR A 145 2.88 2.24 4.15
N SER A 146 3.68 1.44 4.86
CA SER A 146 4.94 0.91 4.32
C SER A 146 4.73 0.06 3.07
N HIS A 147 3.76 -0.86 3.09
CA HIS A 147 3.58 -1.80 1.99
C HIS A 147 2.83 -1.15 0.83
N ILE A 148 1.81 -0.34 1.11
CA ILE A 148 1.07 0.37 0.06
C ILE A 148 1.95 1.42 -0.60
N ALA A 149 2.81 2.13 0.15
CA ALA A 149 3.76 3.07 -0.43
C ALA A 149 4.80 2.38 -1.31
N GLN A 150 5.29 1.19 -0.91
CA GLN A 150 6.19 0.39 -1.74
C GLN A 150 5.52 -0.04 -3.03
N LEU A 151 4.28 -0.53 -2.96
CA LEU A 151 3.51 -0.90 -4.13
C LEU A 151 3.26 0.32 -5.04
N ALA A 152 2.87 1.46 -4.47
CA ALA A 152 2.65 2.71 -5.20
C ALA A 152 3.91 3.22 -5.93
N ARG A 153 5.13 2.88 -5.46
CA ARG A 153 6.38 3.25 -6.15
C ARG A 153 6.71 2.37 -7.36
N GLN A 154 6.09 1.19 -7.46
CA GLN A 154 6.30 0.27 -8.59
C GLN A 154 5.42 0.61 -9.80
N TYR A 155 4.38 1.44 -9.60
CA TYR A 155 3.45 1.92 -10.61
C TYR A 155 3.83 3.31 -11.12
#